data_AF-A0A0G0FFX3-F1
#
_entry.id   AF-A0A0G0FFX3-F1
#
_cell.length_a   1.000
_cell.length_b   1.000
_cell.length_c   1.000
_cell.angle_alpha   90.00
_cell.angle_beta   90.00
_cell.angle_gamma   90.00
#
_symmetry.space_group_name_H-M   'P 1'
#
loop_
_entity.id
_entity.type
_entity.pdbx_description
1 polymer ?
#
loop_
_entity_poly.entity_id
_entity_poly.type
_entity_poly.pdbx_seq_one_letter_code
_entity_poly.pdbx_strand_id
1 'polypeptide(L)'
;MAEEKKAKKIFTLEEIKYNEKNQWMGVLACIPIVGLILMFVEKDDNFVRYMGAQYTLVGVLQFFSWVPVIGWLLAPVTVVLILVGMFKAYKGERFDVPVISGLGLKLLSAI
;
A
#
# COMPACT_ATOMS: atom_id res chain seq x y z
N MET A 1 33.76 -12.90 -4.22
CA MET A 1 32.89 -12.09 -3.36
C MET A 1 31.48 -12.59 -3.56
N ALA A 2 31.02 -13.48 -2.66
CA ALA A 2 29.70 -14.06 -2.75
C ALA A 2 28.70 -12.97 -2.38
N GLU A 3 27.98 -12.43 -3.36
CA GLU A 3 26.75 -11.69 -3.07
C GLU A 3 25.79 -12.67 -2.42
N GLU A 4 25.66 -12.57 -1.10
CA GLU A 4 24.52 -13.11 -0.38
C GLU A 4 23.28 -12.51 -1.02
N LYS A 5 22.68 -13.25 -1.96
CA LYS A 5 21.31 -13.04 -2.39
C LYS A 5 20.47 -13.19 -1.14
N LYS A 6 20.26 -12.08 -0.41
CA LYS A 6 19.25 -11.97 0.65
C LYS A 6 18.01 -12.62 0.08
N ALA A 7 17.62 -13.76 0.66
CA ALA A 7 16.46 -14.51 0.24
C ALA A 7 15.30 -13.53 0.19
N LYS A 8 14.86 -13.20 -1.03
CA LYS A 8 13.87 -12.16 -1.28
C LYS A 8 12.58 -12.69 -0.67
N LYS A 9 12.19 -12.18 0.51
CA LYS A 9 11.03 -12.68 1.23
C LYS A 9 9.81 -12.41 0.35
N ILE A 10 9.25 -13.46 -0.22
CA ILE A 10 8.07 -13.38 -1.07
C ILE A 10 6.89 -13.26 -0.12
N PHE A 11 6.38 -12.05 0.06
CA PHE A 11 5.18 -11.84 0.86
C PHE A 11 3.97 -12.41 0.12
N THR A 12 3.08 -13.09 0.83
CA THR A 12 1.77 -13.51 0.30
C THR A 12 0.65 -12.78 1.02
N LEU A 13 -0.53 -12.69 0.39
CA LEU A 13 -1.70 -12.04 1.00
C LEU A 13 -2.11 -12.69 2.33
N GLU A 14 -1.80 -13.98 2.52
CA GLU A 14 -2.13 -14.77 3.71
C GLU A 14 -1.30 -14.37 4.95
N GLU A 15 -0.08 -13.87 4.72
CA GLU A 15 0.80 -13.38 5.79
C GLU A 15 0.44 -11.97 6.25
N ILE A 16 -0.36 -11.25 5.46
CA ILE A 16 -0.74 -9.86 5.72
C ILE A 16 -2.02 -9.86 6.55
N LYS A 17 -1.83 -10.07 7.86
CA LYS A 17 -2.90 -10.11 8.85
C LYS A 17 -3.05 -8.75 9.51
N TYR A 18 -4.30 -8.35 9.71
CA TYR A 18 -4.63 -7.17 10.48
C TYR A 18 -4.10 -7.27 11.92
N ASN A 19 -3.64 -6.13 12.46
CA ASN A 19 -3.13 -6.01 13.81
C ASN A 19 -3.77 -4.79 14.50
N GLU A 20 -4.54 -5.05 15.54
CA GLU A 20 -5.31 -4.04 16.27
C GLU A 20 -4.42 -2.95 16.89
N LYS A 21 -3.22 -3.30 17.36
CA LYS A 21 -2.28 -2.35 17.98
C LYS A 21 -1.89 -1.21 17.04
N ASN A 22 -1.81 -1.52 15.74
CA ASN A 22 -1.34 -0.60 14.71
C ASN A 22 -2.47 -0.18 13.75
N GLN A 23 -3.74 -0.33 14.15
CA GLN A 23 -4.91 0.03 13.33
C GLN A 23 -4.78 1.43 12.73
N TRP A 24 -4.43 2.42 13.57
CA TRP A 24 -4.27 3.80 13.14
C TRP A 24 -3.14 3.99 12.15
N MET A 25 -2.02 3.27 12.31
CA MET A 25 -0.94 3.30 11.33
C MET A 25 -1.37 2.70 10.00
N GLY A 26 -2.22 1.67 10.01
CA GLY A 26 -2.81 1.10 8.80
C GLY A 26 -3.73 2.07 8.06
N VAL A 27 -4.53 2.85 8.79
CA VAL A 27 -5.36 3.92 8.22
C VAL A 27 -4.49 5.03 7.64
N LEU A 28 -3.45 5.46 8.37
CA LEU A 28 -2.51 6.48 7.91
C LEU A 28 -1.69 6.02 6.70
N ALA A 29 -1.37 4.73 6.61
CA ALA A 29 -0.67 4.14 5.48
C ALA A 29 -1.46 4.23 4.17
N CYS A 30 -2.77 4.46 4.21
CA CYS A 30 -3.58 4.73 3.01
C CYS A 30 -3.26 6.07 2.36
N ILE A 31 -2.70 7.02 3.11
CA ILE A 31 -2.29 8.32 2.56
C ILE A 31 -0.96 8.11 1.82
N PRO A 32 -0.86 8.37 0.50
CA PRO A 32 0.28 7.89 -0.28
C PRO A 32 1.66 8.27 0.25
N ILE A 33 1.85 9.52 0.69
CA ILE A 33 3.14 9.99 1.22
C ILE A 33 3.46 9.33 2.57
N VAL A 34 2.46 9.20 3.44
CA VAL A 34 2.62 8.56 4.76
C VAL A 34 2.83 7.06 4.58
N GLY A 35 2.08 6.43 3.69
CA GLY A 35 2.23 5.04 3.29
C GLY A 35 3.61 4.71 2.76
N LEU A 36 4.21 5.59 1.96
CA LEU A 36 5.59 5.45 1.50
C LEU A 36 6.56 5.41 2.68
N ILE A 37 6.43 6.34 3.63
CA ILE A 37 7.29 6.40 4.82
C ILE A 37 7.09 5.15 5.68
N LEU A 38 5.85 4.79 5.98
CA LEU A 38 5.51 3.64 6.81
C LEU A 38 5.96 2.32 6.18
N MET A 39 5.94 2.18 4.85
CA MET A 39 6.46 1.00 4.17
C MET A 39 7.93 0.71 4.51
N PHE A 40 8.74 1.76 4.72
CA PHE A 40 10.15 1.64 5.09
C PHE A 40 10.40 1.61 6.60
N VAL A 41 9.66 2.42 7.36
CA VAL A 41 9.83 2.59 8.82
C VAL A 41 9.26 1.41 9.58
N GLU A 42 8.07 0.95 9.21
CA GLU A 42 7.43 -0.19 9.86
C GLU A 42 8.16 -1.49 9.49
N LYS A 43 8.46 -2.32 10.49
CA LYS A 43 9.19 -3.58 10.33
C LYS A 43 8.45 -4.77 10.91
N ASP A 44 7.63 -4.53 11.92
CA ASP A 44 6.95 -5.58 12.68
C ASP A 44 5.58 -5.88 12.07
N ASP A 45 4.97 -4.91 11.40
CA ASP A 45 3.61 -4.99 10.88
C ASP A 45 3.53 -5.07 9.35
N ASN A 46 3.34 -6.29 8.84
CA ASN A 46 3.19 -6.51 7.41
C ASN A 46 1.90 -5.90 6.84
N PHE A 47 0.85 -5.70 7.64
CA PHE A 47 -0.39 -5.06 7.21
C PHE A 47 -0.16 -3.58 6.90
N VAL A 48 0.45 -2.85 7.83
CA VAL A 48 0.79 -1.43 7.64
C VAL A 48 1.75 -1.26 6.46
N ARG A 49 2.79 -2.11 6.36
CA ARG A 49 3.75 -2.06 5.25
C ARG A 49 3.10 -2.33 3.90
N TYR A 50 2.21 -3.32 3.83
CA TYR A 50 1.48 -3.64 2.60
C TYR A 50 0.52 -2.54 2.18
N MET A 51 -0.27 -2.01 3.13
CA MET A 51 -1.14 -0.86 2.88
C MET A 51 -0.32 0.32 2.35
N GLY A 52 0.79 0.62 3.01
CA GLY A 52 1.72 1.67 2.56
C GLY A 52 2.25 1.43 1.14
N ALA A 53 2.67 0.20 0.82
CA ALA A 53 3.15 -0.15 -0.52
C ALA A 53 2.09 0.04 -1.61
N GLN A 54 0.87 -0.48 -1.43
CA GLN A 54 -0.18 -0.33 -2.44
C GLN A 54 -0.64 1.12 -2.58
N TYR A 55 -0.77 1.87 -1.49
CA TYR A 55 -1.25 3.26 -1.53
C TYR A 55 -0.18 4.24 -1.99
N THR A 56 1.10 3.92 -1.82
CA THR A 56 2.19 4.59 -2.53
C THR A 56 1.99 4.49 -4.04
N LEU A 57 1.68 3.29 -4.54
CA LEU A 57 1.42 3.08 -5.98
C LEU A 57 0.14 3.80 -6.45
N VAL A 58 -0.90 3.87 -5.62
CA VAL A 58 -2.08 4.71 -5.88
C VAL A 58 -1.68 6.18 -6.00
N GLY A 59 -0.77 6.67 -5.15
CA GLY A 59 -0.24 8.03 -5.26
C GLY A 59 0.57 8.29 -6.53
N VAL A 60 1.37 7.32 -6.96
CA VAL A 60 2.08 7.38 -8.25
C VAL A 60 1.08 7.45 -9.41
N LEU A 61 0.00 6.65 -9.37
CA LEU A 61 -1.07 6.72 -10.36
C LEU A 61 -1.74 8.10 -10.35
N GLN A 62 -1.95 8.69 -9.18
CA GLN A 62 -2.53 10.02 -9.03
C GLN A 62 -1.64 11.12 -9.64
N PHE A 63 -0.32 10.91 -9.77
CA PHE A 63 0.57 11.85 -10.45
C PHE A 63 0.26 12.00 -11.94
N PHE A 64 -0.33 10.98 -12.57
CA PHE A 64 -0.80 11.05 -13.96
C PHE A 64 -2.11 11.83 -14.14
N SER A 65 -2.71 12.34 -13.05
CA SER A 65 -3.95 13.12 -13.11
C SER A 65 -3.84 14.45 -13.87
N TRP A 66 -2.63 14.91 -14.15
CA TRP A 66 -2.37 16.11 -14.95
C TRP A 66 -2.69 15.95 -16.45
N VAL A 67 -2.81 14.72 -16.95
CA VAL A 67 -3.16 14.43 -18.35
C VAL A 67 -4.66 14.73 -18.56
N PRO A 68 -5.05 15.62 -19.49
CA PRO A 68 -6.46 15.90 -19.76
C PRO A 68 -7.25 14.64 -20.14
N VAL A 69 -8.55 14.63 -19.86
CA VAL A 69 -9.49 13.51 -20.11
C VAL A 69 -9.22 12.29 -19.23
N ILE A 70 -8.06 11.63 -19.36
CA ILE A 70 -7.74 10.39 -18.61
C ILE A 70 -7.47 10.71 -17.14
N GLY A 71 -6.65 11.71 -16.87
CA GLY A 71 -6.26 12.09 -15.52
C GLY A 71 -7.43 12.59 -14.68
N TRP A 72 -8.40 13.26 -15.32
CA TRP A 72 -9.62 13.74 -14.65
C TRP A 72 -10.55 12.61 -14.22
N LEU A 73 -10.55 11.49 -14.95
CA LEU A 73 -11.29 10.29 -14.54
C LEU A 73 -10.53 9.51 -13.47
N LEU A 74 -9.19 9.50 -13.50
CA LEU A 74 -8.36 8.80 -12.52
C LEU A 74 -8.39 9.46 -11.14
N ALA A 75 -8.34 10.80 -11.07
CA ALA A 75 -8.30 11.54 -9.81
C ALA A 75 -9.44 11.19 -8.83
N PRO A 76 -10.74 11.21 -9.21
CA PRO A 76 -11.81 10.83 -8.29
C PRO A 76 -11.74 9.35 -7.91
N VAL A 77 -11.31 8.48 -8.83
CA VAL A 77 -11.18 7.04 -8.57
C VAL A 77 -10.11 6.76 -7.51
N THR A 78 -8.93 7.39 -7.62
CA THR A 78 -7.84 7.20 -6.65
C THR A 78 -8.24 7.70 -5.26
N VAL A 79 -8.94 8.84 -5.19
CA VAL A 79 -9.47 9.38 -3.92
C VAL A 79 -10.48 8.41 -3.29
N VAL A 80 -11.40 7.85 -4.07
CA VAL A 80 -12.36 6.84 -3.57
C VAL A 80 -11.64 5.60 -3.05
N LEU A 81 -10.61 5.12 -3.76
CA LEU A 81 -9.82 3.96 -3.31
C LEU A 81 -9.09 4.24 -1.99
N ILE A 82 -8.57 5.45 -1.79
CA ILE A 82 -7.94 5.88 -0.53
C ILE A 82 -8.96 5.87 0.60
N LEU A 83 -10.12 6.53 0.39
CA LEU A 83 -11.16 6.60 1.42
C LEU A 83 -11.69 5.22 1.79
N VAL A 84 -11.99 4.35 0.81
CA VAL A 84 -12.44 2.98 1.06
C VAL A 84 -11.37 2.19 1.82
N GLY A 85 -10.09 2.37 1.48
CA GLY A 85 -8.97 1.79 2.21
C GLY A 85 -8.93 2.21 3.66
N MET A 86 -9.02 3.52 3.93
CA MET A 86 -9.04 4.07 5.27
C MET A 86 -10.21 3.52 6.08
N PHE A 87 -11.42 3.48 5.51
CA PHE A 87 -12.60 2.94 6.17
C PHE A 87 -12.47 1.46 6.49
N LYS A 88 -11.94 0.66 5.57
CA LYS A 88 -11.73 -0.78 5.79
C LYS A 88 -10.63 -1.04 6.81
N ALA A 89 -9.51 -0.33 6.72
CA ALA A 89 -8.43 -0.42 7.70
C ALA A 89 -8.90 -0.04 9.11
N TYR A 90 -9.76 0.98 9.23
CA TYR A 90 -10.38 1.38 10.50
C TYR A 90 -11.32 0.30 11.06
N LYS A 91 -11.97 -0.49 10.20
CA LYS A 91 -12.80 -1.65 10.60
C LYS A 91 -12.00 -2.91 10.89
N GLY A 92 -10.67 -2.86 10.77
CA GLY A 92 -9.80 -4.03 10.91
C GLY A 92 -9.79 -4.95 9.69
N GLU A 93 -10.25 -4.48 8.54
CA GLU A 93 -10.28 -5.22 7.29
C GLU A 93 -9.15 -4.77 6.37
N ARG A 94 -8.54 -5.74 5.68
CA ARG A 94 -7.59 -5.49 4.61
C ARG A 94 -8.33 -5.19 3.31
N PHE A 95 -8.02 -4.05 2.70
CA PHE A 95 -8.52 -3.72 1.38
C PHE A 95 -7.43 -3.92 0.35
N ASP A 96 -7.67 -4.81 -0.60
CA ASP A 96 -6.77 -5.09 -1.70
C ASP A 96 -7.24 -4.31 -2.91
N VAL A 97 -6.53 -3.22 -3.26
CA VAL A 97 -6.87 -2.46 -4.46
C VAL A 97 -6.68 -3.36 -5.69
N PRO A 98 -7.70 -3.58 -6.53
CA PRO A 98 -7.58 -4.47 -7.68
C PRO A 98 -6.46 -3.98 -8.61
N VAL A 99 -5.71 -4.93 -9.20
CA VAL A 99 -4.51 -4.68 -10.03
C VAL A 99 -3.30 -4.13 -9.25
N ILE A 100 -3.50 -3.18 -8.32
CA ILE A 100 -2.43 -2.54 -7.54
C ILE A 100 -1.94 -3.42 -6.39
N SER A 101 -2.81 -4.20 -5.75
CA SER A 101 -2.47 -5.12 -4.65
C SER A 101 -1.30 -6.05 -5.00
N GLY A 102 -1.34 -6.67 -6.18
CA GLY A 102 -0.26 -7.54 -6.65
C GLY A 102 1.05 -6.80 -6.91
N LEU A 103 0.98 -5.53 -7.36
CA LEU A 103 2.15 -4.67 -7.50
C LEU A 103 2.70 -4.23 -6.13
N GLY A 104 1.81 -3.94 -5.16
CA GLY A 104 2.17 -3.60 -3.79
C GLY A 104 2.92 -4.73 -3.09
N LEU A 105 2.46 -5.98 -3.25
CA LEU A 105 3.18 -7.17 -2.78
C LEU A 105 4.57 -7.32 -3.40
N LYS A 106 4.66 -7.13 -4.72
CA LYS A 106 5.94 -7.19 -5.44
C LYS A 106 6.90 -6.09 -4.99
N LEU A 107 6.38 -4.88 -4.78
CA LEU A 107 7.14 -3.75 -4.27
C LEU A 107 7.65 -4.04 -2.85
N LEU A 108 6.77 -4.52 -1.96
CA LEU A 108 7.12 -4.90 -0.60
C LEU A 108 8.16 -6.03 -0.55
N SER A 109 8.05 -7.00 -1.46
CA SER A 109 9.03 -8.11 -1.58
C SER A 109 10.36 -7.66 -2.19
N ALA A 110 10.41 -6.50 -2.84
CA ALA A 110 11.62 -5.97 -3.48
C ALA A 110 12.51 -5.15 -2.53
N ILE A 111 11.99 -4.79 -1.36
CA ILE A 111 12.60 -3.87 -0.39
C ILE A 111 12.86 -4.61 0.93
#